data_AF-A0A7W8D0Y7-F1
#
_entry.id   AF-A0A7W8D0Y7-F1
#
_cell.length_a   1.000
_cell.length_b   1.000
_cell.length_c   1.000
_cell.angle_alpha   90.00
_cell.angle_beta   90.00
_cell.angle_gamma   90.00
#
_symmetry.space_group_name_H-M   'P 1'
#
loop_
_entity.id
_entity.type
_entity.pdbx_description
1 polymer ?
#
loop_
_entity_poly.entity_id
_entity_poly.type
_entity_poly.pdbx_seq_one_letter_code
_entity_poly.pdbx_strand_id
1 'polypeptide(L)'
;MSKILSHLKTITRHKIKVTHLCFRCHLYKQGILHDLSKYSPIELKTGFHYYQGFRSPIDAEKEEKGYSLGWLHHKGRNKHHWEYWLDFGKDGIYACRMPENYVIEMFCDRVAASMIYQGDNYTDRSALDYYIQGRHRILIHKDTDRLIYHLLEYLANHGLDQTVEYIVKHRKTGFHI
;
A
#
# COMPACT_ATOMS: atom_id res chain seq x y z
N MET A 1 18.14 6.23 -19.42
CA MET A 1 18.43 6.02 -17.97
C MET A 1 18.36 4.52 -17.70
N SER A 2 19.30 3.93 -16.95
CA SER A 2 19.29 2.48 -16.68
C SER A 2 17.98 2.05 -15.98
N LYS A 3 17.40 0.90 -16.37
CA LYS A 3 16.22 0.30 -15.70
C LYS A 3 16.44 0.15 -14.20
N ILE A 4 17.65 -0.24 -13.80
CA ILE A 4 18.08 -0.41 -12.40
C ILE A 4 17.97 0.91 -11.64
N LEU A 5 18.62 1.96 -12.14
CA LEU A 5 18.63 3.28 -11.49
C LEU A 5 17.22 3.88 -11.42
N SER A 6 16.43 3.67 -12.48
CA SER A 6 15.04 4.14 -12.54
C SER A 6 14.16 3.41 -11.54
N HIS A 7 14.30 2.09 -11.42
CA HIS A 7 13.59 1.30 -10.42
C HIS A 7 13.94 1.72 -8.99
N LEU A 8 15.23 1.83 -8.66
CA LEU A 8 15.70 2.29 -7.34
C LEU A 8 15.17 3.68 -7.01
N LYS A 9 15.16 4.60 -7.99
CA LYS A 9 14.59 5.94 -7.83
C LYS A 9 13.09 5.87 -7.55
N THR A 10 12.33 5.06 -8.28
CA THR A 10 10.88 4.90 -8.08
C THR A 10 10.57 4.36 -6.68
N ILE A 11 11.17 3.24 -6.26
CA ILE A 11 10.87 2.64 -4.95
C ILE A 11 11.32 3.55 -3.79
N THR A 12 12.42 4.29 -3.96
CA THR A 12 12.93 5.20 -2.93
C THR A 12 12.07 6.45 -2.80
N ARG A 13 11.60 7.02 -3.91
CA ARG A 13 10.63 8.13 -3.89
C ARG A 13 9.32 7.71 -3.22
N HIS A 14 8.85 6.49 -3.52
CA HIS A 14 7.68 5.90 -2.87
C HIS A 14 7.85 5.79 -1.37
N LYS A 15 8.93 5.13 -0.94
CA LYS A 15 9.25 5.00 0.47
C LYS A 15 9.29 6.34 1.19
N ILE A 16 9.99 7.35 0.64
CA ILE A 16 10.08 8.68 1.26
C ILE A 16 8.69 9.33 1.40
N LYS A 17 7.85 9.22 0.37
CA LYS A 17 6.51 9.81 0.40
C LYS A 17 5.61 9.11 1.43
N VAL A 18 5.68 7.78 1.52
CA VAL A 18 4.95 7.03 2.56
C VAL A 18 5.47 7.38 3.95
N THR A 19 6.79 7.48 4.14
CA THR A 19 7.38 7.94 5.40
C THR A 19 6.80 9.30 5.82
N HIS A 20 6.77 10.26 4.90
CA HIS A 20 6.23 11.58 5.16
C HIS A 20 4.75 11.52 5.58
N LEU A 21 3.89 10.79 4.85
CA LEU A 21 2.47 10.65 5.18
C LEU A 21 2.25 9.92 6.52
N CYS A 22 2.99 8.84 6.77
CA CYS A 22 2.95 8.14 8.05
C CYS A 22 3.35 9.05 9.20
N PHE A 23 4.37 9.91 9.03
CA PHE A 23 4.81 10.86 10.05
C PHE A 23 3.75 11.91 10.34
N ARG A 24 3.10 12.44 9.29
CA ARG A 24 1.93 13.32 9.43
C ARG A 24 0.80 12.66 10.21
N CYS A 25 0.62 11.35 10.03
CA CYS A 25 -0.33 10.56 10.80
C CYS A 25 0.22 10.09 12.16
N HIS A 26 1.37 10.56 12.63
CA HIS A 26 2.05 10.13 13.88
C HIS A 26 2.37 8.62 13.96
N LEU A 27 2.67 7.97 12.83
CA LEU A 27 3.07 6.56 12.69
C LEU A 27 4.55 6.45 12.31
N TYR A 28 5.43 6.97 13.16
CA TYR A 28 6.87 7.08 12.87
C TYR A 28 7.52 5.72 12.59
N LYS A 29 7.19 4.70 13.39
CA LYS A 29 7.74 3.34 13.20
C LYS A 29 7.33 2.75 11.85
N GLN A 30 6.06 2.90 11.46
CA GLN A 30 5.55 2.41 10.18
C GLN A 30 6.26 3.11 9.02
N GLY A 31 6.38 4.44 9.05
CA GLY A 31 7.09 5.19 8.01
C GLY A 31 8.54 4.75 7.83
N ILE A 32 9.30 4.62 8.93
CA ILE A 32 10.71 4.19 8.89
C ILE A 32 10.84 2.78 8.30
N LEU A 33 9.97 1.86 8.69
CA LEU A 33 10.08 0.45 8.32
C LEU A 33 9.38 0.10 7.00
N HIS A 34 8.54 0.99 6.47
CA HIS A 34 7.76 0.77 5.26
C HIS A 34 8.65 0.29 4.10
N ASP A 35 8.28 -0.85 3.52
CA ASP A 35 8.87 -1.40 2.30
C ASP A 35 10.38 -1.60 2.30
N LEU A 36 11.00 -1.76 3.48
CA LEU A 36 12.44 -2.06 3.53
C LEU A 36 12.80 -3.37 2.82
N SER A 37 11.86 -4.30 2.68
CA SER A 37 12.06 -5.55 1.93
C SER A 37 12.33 -5.32 0.43
N LYS A 38 11.90 -4.19 -0.16
CA LYS A 38 12.14 -3.85 -1.59
C LYS A 38 13.62 -3.72 -1.93
N TYR A 39 14.48 -3.54 -0.93
CA TYR A 39 15.93 -3.47 -1.08
C TYR A 39 16.62 -4.83 -0.90
N SER A 40 15.86 -5.91 -0.72
CA SER A 40 16.40 -7.27 -0.67
C SER A 40 16.78 -7.78 -2.08
N PRO A 41 17.75 -8.70 -2.19
CA PRO A 41 18.13 -9.29 -3.48
C PRO A 41 16.96 -9.93 -4.23
N ILE A 42 15.99 -10.53 -3.52
CA ILE A 42 14.84 -11.23 -4.10
C ILE A 42 13.91 -10.24 -4.82
N GLU A 43 13.60 -9.12 -4.19
CA GLU A 43 12.73 -8.10 -4.76
C GLU A 43 13.46 -7.25 -5.82
N LEU A 44 14.73 -6.90 -5.58
CA LEU A 44 15.53 -6.14 -6.55
C LEU A 44 15.76 -6.90 -7.86
N LYS A 45 16.00 -8.23 -7.80
CA LYS A 45 16.13 -9.05 -9.01
C LYS A 45 14.88 -8.95 -9.90
N THR A 46 13.70 -9.06 -9.28
CA THR A 46 12.41 -8.88 -9.96
C THR A 46 12.29 -7.47 -10.52
N GLY A 47 12.54 -6.46 -9.68
CA GLY A 47 12.46 -5.05 -10.05
C GLY A 47 13.35 -4.70 -11.23
N PHE A 48 14.61 -5.11 -11.23
CA PHE A 48 15.58 -4.78 -12.28
C PHE A 48 15.25 -5.42 -13.62
N HIS A 49 14.73 -6.64 -13.60
CA HIS A 49 14.36 -7.36 -14.82
C HIS A 49 13.09 -6.79 -15.45
N TYR A 50 12.04 -6.60 -14.64
CA TYR A 50 10.69 -6.27 -15.09
C TYR A 50 10.34 -4.78 -15.08
N TYR A 51 11.27 -3.88 -14.77
CA TYR A 51 10.98 -2.45 -14.75
C TYR A 51 10.59 -1.90 -16.12
N GLN A 52 9.41 -1.27 -16.17
CA GLN A 52 8.84 -0.63 -17.37
C GLN A 52 8.58 0.88 -17.19
N GLY A 53 8.56 1.38 -15.96
CA GLY A 53 8.41 2.82 -15.65
C GLY A 53 6.98 3.33 -15.46
N PHE A 54 5.96 2.63 -15.99
CA PHE A 54 4.56 3.06 -15.90
C PHE A 54 3.68 2.15 -15.03
N ARG A 55 4.19 0.99 -14.59
CA ARG A 55 3.49 0.04 -13.72
C ARG A 55 4.46 -0.78 -12.86
N SER A 56 3.90 -1.59 -11.96
CA SER A 56 4.69 -2.44 -11.06
C SER A 56 5.44 -3.55 -11.81
N PRO A 57 6.75 -3.75 -11.56
CA PRO A 57 7.50 -4.90 -12.08
C PRO A 57 6.91 -6.26 -11.67
N ILE A 58 6.19 -6.30 -10.55
CA ILE A 58 5.49 -7.49 -10.04
C ILE A 58 4.42 -7.97 -11.03
N ASP A 59 3.69 -7.06 -11.67
CA ASP A 59 2.58 -7.43 -12.56
C ASP A 59 3.10 -8.05 -13.85
N ALA A 60 4.21 -7.51 -14.38
CA ALA A 60 4.90 -8.11 -15.51
C ALA A 60 5.46 -9.52 -15.18
N GLU A 61 6.01 -9.73 -13.98
CA GLU A 61 6.45 -11.07 -13.59
C GLU A 61 5.27 -12.05 -13.49
N LYS A 62 4.13 -11.61 -12.94
CA LYS A 62 2.90 -12.43 -12.87
C LYS A 62 2.37 -12.80 -14.24
N GLU A 63 2.44 -11.90 -15.22
CA GLU A 63 2.01 -12.18 -16.60
C GLU A 63 2.88 -13.23 -17.29
N GLU A 64 4.20 -13.21 -17.04
CA GLU A 64 5.12 -14.19 -17.62
C GLU A 64 5.04 -15.55 -16.91
N LYS A 65 5.01 -15.56 -15.57
CA LYS A 65 5.19 -16.79 -14.76
C LYS A 65 3.93 -17.32 -14.11
N GLY A 66 2.84 -16.54 -14.10
CA GLY A 66 1.64 -16.80 -13.30
C GLY A 66 1.77 -16.42 -11.82
N TYR A 67 2.94 -15.97 -11.37
CA TYR A 67 3.20 -15.52 -10.00
C TYR A 67 4.37 -14.52 -9.97
N SER A 68 4.58 -13.84 -8.84
CA SER A 68 5.79 -13.03 -8.63
C SER A 68 6.48 -13.42 -7.34
N LEU A 69 7.74 -13.88 -7.43
CA LEU A 69 8.54 -14.22 -6.26
C LEU A 69 8.82 -12.96 -5.42
N GLY A 70 9.08 -11.83 -6.09
CA GLY A 70 9.20 -10.53 -5.44
C GLY A 70 7.94 -10.18 -4.64
N TRP A 71 6.75 -10.37 -5.21
CA TRP A 71 5.49 -10.12 -4.50
C TRP A 71 5.26 -11.05 -3.30
N LEU A 72 5.53 -12.35 -3.45
CA LEU A 72 5.40 -13.31 -2.36
C LEU A 72 6.30 -12.93 -1.17
N HIS A 73 7.55 -12.53 -1.47
CA HIS A 73 8.48 -12.05 -0.45
C HIS A 73 8.03 -10.74 0.21
N HIS A 74 7.56 -9.80 -0.60
CA HIS A 74 7.14 -8.45 -0.22
C HIS A 74 5.91 -8.46 0.69
N LYS A 75 4.82 -9.06 0.21
CA LYS A 75 3.56 -9.14 0.97
C LYS A 75 3.72 -9.91 2.28
N GLY A 76 4.67 -10.86 2.34
CA GLY A 76 4.99 -11.63 3.55
C GLY A 76 5.89 -10.90 4.57
N ARG A 77 6.37 -9.69 4.27
CA ARG A 77 7.22 -8.89 5.18
C ARG A 77 6.66 -7.52 5.52
N ASN A 78 5.78 -6.99 4.67
CA ASN A 78 5.16 -5.69 4.86
C ASN A 78 3.70 -5.85 5.31
N LYS A 79 3.48 -5.60 6.61
CA LYS A 79 2.20 -5.82 7.30
C LYS A 79 1.07 -4.87 6.86
N HIS A 80 1.36 -3.83 6.07
CA HIS A 80 0.30 -2.99 5.51
C HIS A 80 -0.38 -3.61 4.29
N HIS A 81 0.15 -4.70 3.72
CA HIS A 81 -0.59 -5.49 2.73
C HIS A 81 -1.59 -6.40 3.43
N TRP A 82 -2.84 -6.36 2.98
CA TRP A 82 -3.90 -7.22 3.52
C TRP A 82 -3.58 -8.71 3.32
N GLU A 83 -2.83 -9.07 2.28
CA GLU A 83 -2.38 -10.44 2.03
C GLU A 83 -1.46 -11.00 3.11
N TYR A 84 -0.78 -10.14 3.89
CA TYR A 84 0.01 -10.56 5.06
C TYR A 84 -0.90 -11.22 6.11
N TRP A 85 -2.15 -10.79 6.17
CA TRP A 85 -3.14 -11.17 7.19
C TRP A 85 -4.09 -12.24 6.70
N LEU A 86 -3.68 -13.02 5.70
CA LEU A 86 -4.37 -14.25 5.32
C LEU A 86 -3.79 -15.41 6.11
N ASP A 87 -4.65 -16.23 6.70
CA ASP A 87 -4.26 -17.40 7.48
C ASP A 87 -5.07 -18.64 7.05
N PHE A 88 -4.61 -19.82 7.44
CA PHE A 88 -5.26 -21.09 7.14
C PHE A 88 -6.05 -21.59 8.35
N GLY A 89 -7.36 -21.70 8.18
CA GLY A 89 -8.28 -22.32 9.12
C GLY A 89 -8.73 -23.70 8.66
N LYS A 90 -9.64 -24.30 9.43
CA LYS A 90 -10.24 -25.61 9.10
C LYS A 90 -10.94 -25.61 7.73
N ASP A 91 -11.56 -24.50 7.37
CA ASP A 91 -12.37 -24.37 6.14
C ASP A 91 -11.61 -23.67 4.99
N GLY A 92 -10.27 -23.59 5.09
CA GLY A 92 -9.41 -22.95 4.10
C GLY A 92 -8.90 -21.56 4.54
N ILE A 93 -8.57 -20.73 3.55
CA ILE A 93 -7.97 -19.42 3.80
C ILE A 93 -9.03 -18.44 4.33
N TYR A 94 -8.71 -17.72 5.40
CA TYR A 94 -9.53 -16.64 5.93
C TYR A 94 -8.71 -15.36 6.13
N ALA A 95 -9.39 -14.21 6.15
CA ALA A 95 -8.76 -12.92 6.40
C ALA A 95 -8.84 -12.54 7.88
N CYS A 96 -7.67 -12.32 8.50
CA CYS A 96 -7.54 -11.78 9.84
C CYS A 96 -7.75 -10.26 9.83
N ARG A 97 -8.34 -9.73 10.91
CA ARG A 97 -8.46 -8.28 11.10
C ARG A 97 -7.07 -7.66 11.22
N MET A 98 -6.79 -6.68 10.37
CA MET A 98 -5.57 -5.88 10.46
C MET A 98 -5.61 -4.93 11.68
N PRO A 99 -4.51 -4.80 12.44
CA PRO A 99 -4.35 -3.70 13.38
C PRO A 99 -4.44 -2.33 12.68
N GLU A 100 -5.09 -1.36 13.31
CA GLU A 100 -5.44 -0.08 12.70
C GLU A 100 -4.21 0.69 12.18
N ASN A 101 -3.08 0.62 12.87
CA ASN A 101 -1.85 1.26 12.43
C ASN A 101 -1.37 0.76 11.05
N TYR A 102 -1.63 -0.51 10.70
CA TYR A 102 -1.29 -1.07 9.39
C TYR A 102 -2.36 -0.76 8.33
N VAL A 103 -3.61 -0.52 8.73
CA VAL A 103 -4.64 0.01 7.82
C VAL A 103 -4.34 1.45 7.44
N ILE A 104 -3.89 2.26 8.40
CA ILE A 104 -3.45 3.64 8.13
C ILE A 104 -2.16 3.64 7.29
N GLU A 105 -1.21 2.74 7.55
CA GLU A 105 -0.03 2.58 6.68
C GLU A 105 -0.44 2.19 5.25
N MET A 106 -1.42 1.29 5.09
CA MET A 106 -1.99 0.93 3.77
C MET A 106 -2.65 2.13 3.07
N PHE A 107 -3.34 2.99 3.82
CA PHE A 107 -3.87 4.26 3.31
C PHE A 107 -2.73 5.15 2.79
N CYS A 108 -1.69 5.38 3.60
CA CYS A 108 -0.53 6.18 3.20
C CYS A 108 0.19 5.61 1.96
N ASP A 109 0.35 4.29 1.90
CA ASP A 109 0.94 3.57 0.77
C ASP A 109 0.15 3.82 -0.53
N ARG A 110 -1.16 3.61 -0.52
CA ARG A 110 -2.03 3.79 -1.69
C ARG A 110 -2.06 5.23 -2.19
N VAL A 111 -2.10 6.19 -1.27
CA VAL A 111 -2.06 7.63 -1.60
C VAL A 111 -0.72 7.98 -2.24
N ALA A 112 0.40 7.57 -1.63
CA ALA A 112 1.74 7.84 -2.16
C ALA A 112 1.97 7.18 -3.53
N ALA A 113 1.54 5.93 -3.71
CA ALA A 113 1.62 5.23 -4.99
C ALA A 113 0.84 5.99 -6.07
N SER A 114 -0.39 6.41 -5.76
CA SER A 114 -1.23 7.18 -6.68
C SER A 114 -0.56 8.50 -7.09
N MET A 115 0.00 9.25 -6.14
CA MET A 115 0.73 10.49 -6.41
C MET A 115 1.96 10.26 -7.32
N ILE A 116 2.68 9.15 -7.13
CA ILE A 116 3.90 8.87 -7.88
C ILE A 116 3.61 8.41 -9.30
N TYR A 117 2.66 7.50 -9.47
CA TYR A 117 2.36 6.93 -10.79
C TYR A 117 1.50 7.85 -11.65
N GLN A 118 0.60 8.65 -11.06
CA GLN A 118 -0.28 9.53 -11.83
C GLN A 118 0.31 10.93 -12.06
N GLY A 119 1.26 11.36 -11.23
CA GLY A 119 1.92 12.67 -11.39
C GLY A 119 0.90 13.80 -11.41
N ASP A 120 0.90 14.59 -12.49
CA ASP A 120 -0.01 15.73 -12.68
C ASP A 120 -1.48 15.31 -12.82
N ASN A 121 -1.76 14.03 -13.11
CA ASN A 121 -3.13 13.50 -13.18
C ASN A 121 -3.67 13.04 -11.80
N TYR A 122 -2.87 13.14 -10.74
CA TYR A 122 -3.30 12.76 -9.41
C TYR A 122 -4.43 13.65 -8.90
N THR A 123 -5.43 13.03 -8.28
CA THR A 123 -6.47 13.69 -7.49
C THR A 123 -6.61 12.98 -6.14
N ASP A 124 -7.20 13.64 -5.15
CA ASP A 124 -7.46 13.00 -3.85
C ASP A 124 -8.39 11.77 -3.95
N ARG A 125 -9.13 11.64 -5.06
CA ARG A 125 -9.96 10.46 -5.37
C ARG A 125 -9.18 9.29 -5.97
N SER A 126 -7.99 9.50 -6.52
CA SER A 126 -7.22 8.49 -7.27
C SER A 126 -7.01 7.17 -6.51
N ALA A 127 -6.73 7.25 -5.20
CA ALA A 127 -6.49 6.06 -4.39
C ALA A 127 -7.79 5.28 -4.07
N LEU A 128 -8.92 6.00 -3.94
CA LEU A 128 -10.24 5.40 -3.76
C LEU A 128 -10.68 4.65 -5.02
N ASP A 129 -10.56 5.28 -6.19
CA ASP A 129 -10.96 4.67 -7.46
C ASP A 129 -10.18 3.38 -7.73
N TYR A 130 -8.86 3.40 -7.50
CA TYR A 130 -8.02 2.19 -7.59
C TYR A 130 -8.47 1.09 -6.62
N TYR A 131 -8.83 1.47 -5.39
CA TYR A 131 -9.31 0.51 -4.40
C TYR A 131 -10.65 -0.12 -4.81
N ILE A 132 -11.63 0.68 -5.22
CA ILE A 132 -12.96 0.22 -5.66
C ILE A 132 -12.84 -0.74 -6.86
N GLN A 133 -12.00 -0.42 -7.83
CA GLN A 133 -11.79 -1.25 -9.02
C GLN A 133 -11.33 -2.68 -8.66
N GLY A 134 -10.50 -2.82 -7.62
CA GLY A 134 -9.98 -4.11 -7.15
C GLY A 134 -10.77 -4.75 -6.00
N ARG A 135 -11.64 -4.01 -5.31
CA ARG A 135 -12.23 -4.40 -4.01
C ARG A 135 -13.00 -5.73 -4.05
N HIS A 136 -13.68 -6.02 -5.16
CA HIS A 136 -14.44 -7.26 -5.33
C HIS A 136 -13.57 -8.51 -5.56
N ARG A 137 -12.25 -8.34 -5.77
CA ARG A 137 -11.31 -9.43 -6.08
C ARG A 137 -10.39 -9.79 -4.92
N ILE A 138 -10.50 -9.09 -3.79
CA ILE A 138 -9.61 -9.27 -2.64
C ILE A 138 -10.30 -10.02 -1.50
N LEU A 139 -9.53 -10.79 -0.75
CA LEU A 139 -9.97 -11.45 0.47
C LEU A 139 -9.47 -10.63 1.67
N ILE A 140 -10.28 -9.71 2.16
CA ILE A 140 -9.91 -8.78 3.25
C ILE A 140 -10.95 -8.87 4.38
N HIS A 141 -10.50 -8.71 5.63
CA HIS A 141 -11.41 -8.74 6.77
C HIS A 141 -12.38 -7.56 6.72
N LYS A 142 -13.67 -7.79 7.01
CA LYS A 142 -14.73 -6.77 6.90
C LYS A 142 -14.44 -5.45 7.61
N ASP A 143 -13.89 -5.50 8.83
CA ASP A 143 -13.57 -4.27 9.60
C ASP A 143 -12.38 -3.52 8.99
N THR A 144 -11.44 -4.26 8.40
CA THR A 144 -10.28 -3.68 7.71
C THR A 144 -10.73 -3.01 6.43
N ASP A 145 -11.56 -3.70 5.63
CA ASP A 145 -12.19 -3.19 4.41
C ASP A 145 -13.00 -1.92 4.66
N ARG A 146 -13.83 -1.93 5.71
CA ARG A 146 -14.62 -0.76 6.13
C ARG A 146 -13.74 0.43 6.46
N LEU A 147 -12.67 0.22 7.24
CA LEU A 147 -11.77 1.30 7.64
C LEU A 147 -10.97 1.88 6.46
N ILE A 148 -10.36 1.04 5.62
CA ILE A 148 -9.60 1.55 4.47
C ILE A 148 -10.52 2.27 3.47
N TYR A 149 -11.71 1.72 3.21
CA TYR A 149 -12.70 2.37 2.36
C TYR A 149 -13.07 3.75 2.90
N HIS A 150 -13.40 3.83 4.20
CA HIS A 150 -13.76 5.09 4.86
C HIS A 150 -12.64 6.13 4.77
N LEU A 151 -11.39 5.76 5.03
CA LEU A 151 -10.26 6.71 4.96
C LEU A 151 -10.03 7.23 3.53
N LEU A 152 -10.16 6.36 2.53
CA LEU A 152 -10.01 6.74 1.12
C LEU A 152 -11.18 7.60 0.63
N GLU A 153 -12.39 7.32 1.10
CA GLU A 153 -13.59 8.13 0.81
C GLU A 153 -13.50 9.50 1.50
N TYR A 154 -13.05 9.53 2.75
CA TYR A 154 -12.81 10.79 3.46
C TYR A 154 -11.78 11.64 2.72
N LEU A 155 -10.67 11.06 2.25
CA LEU A 155 -9.69 11.72 1.40
C LEU A 155 -10.32 12.31 0.14
N ALA A 156 -11.08 11.51 -0.60
CA ALA A 156 -11.72 11.96 -1.84
C ALA A 156 -12.66 13.17 -1.64
N ASN A 157 -13.28 13.29 -0.47
CA ASN A 157 -14.27 14.34 -0.17
C ASN A 157 -13.69 15.57 0.53
N HIS A 158 -12.61 15.43 1.29
CA HIS A 158 -12.11 16.45 2.22
C HIS A 158 -10.65 16.85 1.96
N GLY A 159 -9.95 16.09 1.13
CA GLY A 159 -8.54 16.28 0.84
C GLY A 159 -7.60 15.80 1.95
N LEU A 160 -6.31 15.79 1.62
CA LEU A 160 -5.30 15.11 2.43
C LEU A 160 -5.14 15.69 3.84
N ASP A 161 -5.15 17.02 3.98
CA ASP A 161 -4.87 17.67 5.26
C ASP A 161 -5.96 17.39 6.29
N GLN A 162 -7.23 17.54 5.90
CA GLN A 162 -8.38 17.20 6.75
C GLN A 162 -8.41 15.69 7.07
N THR A 163 -8.00 14.84 6.14
CA THR A 163 -7.93 13.38 6.37
C THR A 163 -6.84 13.02 7.39
N VAL A 164 -5.68 13.65 7.32
CA VAL A 164 -4.59 13.46 8.29
C VAL A 164 -5.06 13.88 9.69
N GLU A 165 -5.69 15.05 9.81
CA GLU A 165 -6.26 15.52 11.09
C GLU A 165 -7.30 14.54 11.64
N TYR A 166 -8.19 14.06 10.78
CA TYR A 166 -9.19 13.06 11.12
C TYR A 166 -8.54 11.77 11.65
N ILE A 167 -7.53 11.23 10.96
CA ILE A 167 -6.79 10.03 11.38
C ILE A 167 -6.12 10.26 12.75
N VAL A 168 -5.42 11.38 12.91
CA VAL A 168 -4.70 11.69 14.16
C VAL A 168 -5.64 11.80 15.35
N LYS A 169 -6.82 12.43 15.15
CA LYS A 169 -7.85 12.56 16.19
C LYS A 169 -8.40 11.19 16.60
N HIS A 170 -8.77 10.36 15.63
CA HIS A 170 -9.53 9.13 15.89
C HIS A 170 -8.66 7.91 16.21
N ARG A 171 -7.37 7.89 15.89
CA ARG A 171 -6.51 6.75 16.25
C ARG A 171 -6.41 6.51 17.76
N LYS A 172 -6.61 7.55 18.59
CA LYS A 172 -6.61 7.41 20.06
C LYS A 172 -7.97 7.02 20.62
N THR A 173 -9.05 7.41 19.95
CA THR A 173 -10.43 7.28 20.46
C THR A 173 -11.24 6.20 19.76
N GLY A 174 -10.71 5.62 18.69
CA GLY A 174 -11.42 4.73 17.77
C GLY A 174 -12.04 5.49 16.60
N PHE A 175 -12.17 4.79 15.46
CA PHE A 175 -12.91 5.25 14.29
C PHE A 175 -14.39 4.87 14.43
N HIS A 176 -15.28 5.86 14.41
CA HIS A 176 -16.73 5.65 14.42
C HIS A 176 -17.22 5.51 12.97
N ILE A 177 -17.22 4.27 12.49
CA ILE A 177 -17.56 3.82 11.13
C ILE A 177 -18.49 2.62 11.19
#